data_AF-Q47I29-F1
#
_entry.id   AF-Q47I29-F1
#
_cell.length_a   1.000
_cell.length_b   1.000
_cell.length_c   1.000
_cell.angle_alpha   90.00
_cell.angle_beta   90.00
_cell.angle_gamma   90.00
#
_symmetry.space_group_name_H-M   'P 1'
#
loop_
_entity.id
_entity.type
_entity.pdbx_description
1 polymer ?
#
loop_
_entity_poly.entity_id
_entity_poly.type
_entity_poly.pdbx_seq_one_letter_code
_entity_poly.pdbx_strand_id
1 'polypeptide(L)'
;MTELASITAQETVLLSEFIGVLEQEQDVLKRADVVALTGIGQQKVELVGQLNALEFARSKILPRQSGETAKAAMTRWLASEPSDQEAVANWKKLMELARRAKQLHELNAQLINLHLQQTGELLSILTQQSQKTPLYGSDGQAAPSTGSRIVDSA
;
A
#
# COMPACT_ATOMS: atom_id res chain seq x y z
N MET A 1 31.37 -15.18 9.48
CA MET A 1 30.19 -14.53 8.89
C MET A 1 30.68 -13.46 7.93
N THR A 2 30.29 -13.53 6.66
CA THR A 2 30.55 -12.47 5.68
C THR A 2 29.66 -11.27 5.97
N GLU A 3 30.08 -10.08 5.55
CA GLU A 3 29.29 -8.84 5.68
C GLU A 3 27.89 -8.97 5.02
N LEU A 4 27.83 -9.70 3.91
CA LEU A 4 26.59 -9.97 3.18
C LEU A 4 25.63 -10.90 3.95
N ALA A 5 26.14 -11.89 4.67
CA ALA A 5 25.33 -12.73 5.56
C ALA A 5 24.69 -11.91 6.69
N SER A 6 25.42 -10.93 7.24
CA SER A 6 24.88 -10.03 8.27
C SER A 6 23.77 -9.11 7.73
N ILE A 7 23.98 -8.51 6.55
CA ILE A 7 22.96 -7.65 5.92
C ILE A 7 21.69 -8.45 5.59
N THR A 8 21.83 -9.64 5.00
CA THR A 8 20.66 -10.47 4.66
C THR A 8 19.90 -10.98 5.90
N ALA A 9 20.59 -11.20 7.02
CA ALA A 9 19.96 -11.50 8.30
C ALA A 9 19.17 -10.29 8.84
N GLN A 10 19.75 -9.09 8.81
CA GLN A 10 19.06 -7.85 9.22
C GLN A 10 17.85 -7.55 8.33
N GLU A 11 17.99 -7.70 7.01
CA GLU A 11 16.86 -7.56 6.05
C GLU A 11 15.72 -8.53 6.39
N THR A 12 16.05 -9.77 6.78
CA THR A 12 15.06 -10.79 7.15
C THR A 12 14.29 -10.41 8.41
N VAL A 13 14.97 -9.84 9.41
CA VAL A 13 14.33 -9.37 10.66
C VAL A 13 13.39 -8.20 10.35
N LEU A 14 13.88 -7.15 9.69
CA LEU A 14 13.07 -5.98 9.36
C LEU A 14 11.89 -6.33 8.46
N LEU A 15 12.05 -7.25 7.52
CA LEU A 15 10.95 -7.67 6.65
C LEU A 15 9.90 -8.48 7.41
N SER A 16 10.32 -9.25 8.43
CA SER A 16 9.39 -9.95 9.32
C SER A 16 8.59 -8.96 10.18
N GLU A 17 9.25 -7.92 10.70
CA GLU A 17 8.57 -6.82 11.42
C GLU A 17 7.59 -6.07 10.50
N PHE A 18 8.01 -5.77 9.27
CA PHE A 18 7.15 -5.13 8.28
C PHE A 18 5.90 -5.97 7.95
N ILE A 19 6.04 -7.29 7.84
CA ILE A 19 4.90 -8.20 7.69
C ILE A 19 3.95 -8.10 8.89
N GLY A 20 4.48 -8.07 10.12
CA GLY A 20 3.66 -7.90 11.32
C GLY A 20 2.87 -6.58 11.30
N VAL A 21 3.49 -5.49 10.85
CA VAL A 21 2.80 -4.20 10.69
C VAL A 21 1.72 -4.26 9.59
N LEU A 22 1.96 -4.98 8.48
CA LEU A 22 0.95 -5.18 7.44
C LEU A 22 -0.24 -6.04 7.93
N GLU A 23 0.01 -7.02 8.80
CA GLU A 23 -1.06 -7.83 9.41
C GLU A 23 -1.88 -6.99 10.40
N GLN A 24 -1.22 -6.18 11.22
CA GLN A 24 -1.89 -5.23 12.10
C GLN A 24 -2.72 -4.21 11.31
N GLU A 25 -2.18 -3.70 10.20
CA GLU A 25 -2.91 -2.82 9.27
C GLU A 25 -4.17 -3.51 8.75
N GLN A 26 -4.06 -4.77 8.34
CA GLN A 26 -5.20 -5.53 7.84
C GLN A 26 -6.30 -5.68 8.89
N ASP A 27 -5.93 -5.97 10.13
CA ASP A 27 -6.90 -6.13 11.22
C ASP A 27 -7.56 -4.81 11.61
N VAL A 28 -6.81 -3.72 11.61
CA VAL A 28 -7.35 -2.37 11.83
C VAL A 28 -8.29 -1.96 10.68
N LEU A 29 -7.93 -2.24 9.43
CA LEU A 29 -8.78 -2.00 8.26
C LEU A 29 -10.09 -2.81 8.33
N LYS A 30 -10.05 -4.06 8.80
CA LYS A 30 -11.27 -4.87 9.00
C LYS A 30 -12.19 -4.28 10.07
N ARG A 31 -11.62 -3.64 11.10
CA ARG A 31 -12.38 -3.00 12.21
C ARG A 31 -12.78 -1.56 11.92
N ALA A 32 -12.33 -0.98 10.80
CA ALA A 32 -12.53 0.42 10.43
C ALA A 32 -12.05 1.44 11.50
N ASP A 33 -10.98 1.12 12.23
CA ASP A 33 -10.39 2.03 13.23
C ASP A 33 -9.38 2.99 12.56
N VAL A 34 -9.86 4.19 12.22
CA VAL A 34 -9.08 5.19 11.49
C VAL A 34 -7.96 5.81 12.35
N VAL A 35 -8.12 5.86 13.68
CA VAL A 35 -7.12 6.45 14.59
C VAL A 35 -5.87 5.57 14.64
N ALA A 36 -6.06 4.25 14.67
CA ALA A 36 -4.95 3.30 14.65
C ALA A 36 -4.18 3.29 13.30
N LEU A 37 -4.83 3.63 12.18
CA LEU A 37 -4.19 3.64 10.86
C LEU A 37 -3.07 4.68 10.73
N THR A 38 -3.19 5.84 11.37
CA THR A 38 -2.15 6.88 11.29
C THR A 38 -0.82 6.40 11.91
N GLY A 39 -0.88 5.75 13.07
CA GLY A 39 0.31 5.20 13.73
C GLY A 39 0.98 4.09 12.91
N ILE A 40 0.17 3.20 12.33
CA ILE A 40 0.64 2.12 11.45
C ILE A 40 1.30 2.69 10.18
N GLY A 41 0.74 3.76 9.61
CA GLY A 41 1.32 4.45 8.45
C GLY A 41 2.73 4.96 8.73
N GLN A 42 2.96 5.56 9.90
CA GLN A 42 4.27 6.07 10.30
C GLN A 42 5.29 4.94 10.49
N GLN A 43 4.90 3.85 11.15
CA GLN A 43 5.74 2.65 11.32
C GLN A 43 6.14 2.03 9.97
N LYS A 44 5.22 1.97 9.00
CA LYS A 44 5.52 1.47 7.65
C LYS A 44 6.57 2.33 6.95
N VAL A 45 6.45 3.66 7.03
CA VAL A 45 7.43 4.58 6.40
C VAL A 45 8.82 4.39 6.98
N GLU A 46 8.92 4.25 8.31
CA GLU A 46 10.21 4.02 8.99
C GLU A 46 10.84 2.68 8.55
N LEU A 47 10.08 1.58 8.61
CA LEU A 47 10.57 0.25 8.23
C LEU A 47 10.98 0.19 6.75
N VAL A 48 10.22 0.82 5.86
CA VAL A 48 10.58 0.93 4.43
C VAL A 48 11.88 1.73 4.26
N GLY A 49 12.07 2.81 5.02
CA GLY A 49 13.32 3.56 5.03
C GLY A 49 14.53 2.70 5.42
N GLN A 50 14.40 1.90 6.48
CA GLN A 50 15.45 0.99 6.94
C GLN A 50 15.74 -0.12 5.93
N LEU A 51 14.71 -0.73 5.34
CA LEU A 51 14.85 -1.74 4.28
C LEU A 51 15.57 -1.19 3.04
N ASN A 52 15.23 0.03 2.62
CA ASN A 52 15.91 0.70 1.50
C ASN A 52 17.39 0.98 1.79
N ALA A 53 17.72 1.36 3.03
CA ALA A 53 19.11 1.58 3.44
C ALA A 53 19.92 0.27 3.40
N LEU A 54 19.35 -0.85 3.84
CA LEU A 54 19.98 -2.16 3.74
C LEU A 54 20.12 -2.64 2.29
N GLU A 55 19.10 -2.44 1.46
CA GLU A 55 19.22 -2.77 0.03
C GLU A 55 20.36 -1.96 -0.62
N PHE A 56 20.49 -0.68 -0.28
CA PHE A 56 21.57 0.16 -0.76
C PHE A 56 22.94 -0.35 -0.29
N ALA A 57 23.09 -0.68 1.00
CA ALA A 57 24.31 -1.28 1.54
C ALA A 57 24.66 -2.59 0.81
N ARG A 58 23.67 -3.47 0.59
CA ARG A 58 23.85 -4.71 -0.17
C ARG A 58 24.33 -4.44 -1.60
N SER A 59 23.74 -3.45 -2.27
CA SER A 59 24.11 -3.10 -3.66
C SER A 59 25.52 -2.53 -3.82
N LYS A 60 26.09 -1.94 -2.76
CA LYS A 60 27.48 -1.49 -2.74
C LYS A 60 28.46 -2.66 -2.68
N ILE A 61 28.14 -3.66 -1.87
CA ILE A 61 28.96 -4.86 -1.69
C ILE A 61 28.85 -5.76 -2.92
N LEU A 62 27.64 -5.85 -3.48
CA LEU A 62 27.34 -6.67 -4.65
C LEU A 62 26.89 -5.80 -5.83
N PRO A 63 27.85 -5.23 -6.58
CA PRO A 63 27.54 -4.41 -7.74
C PRO A 63 26.83 -5.26 -8.81
N ARG A 64 25.75 -4.70 -9.33
CA ARG A 64 24.93 -5.31 -10.39
C ARG A 64 25.62 -5.07 -11.74
N GLN A 65 25.63 -6.08 -12.58
CA GLN A 65 25.99 -5.92 -13.99
C GLN A 65 24.89 -5.13 -14.73
N SER A 66 25.21 -4.56 -15.90
CA SER A 66 24.25 -3.81 -16.70
C SER A 66 23.02 -4.67 -17.06
N GLY A 67 21.84 -4.23 -16.65
CA GLY A 67 20.58 -4.98 -16.83
C GLY A 67 20.34 -6.11 -15.82
N GLU A 68 21.24 -6.32 -14.86
CA GLU A 68 21.11 -7.34 -13.82
C GLU A 68 20.20 -6.85 -12.67
N THR A 69 19.24 -7.69 -12.29
CA THR A 69 18.38 -7.41 -11.13
C THR A 69 19.13 -7.68 -9.81
N ALA A 70 18.70 -7.06 -8.71
CA ALA A 70 19.27 -7.33 -7.38
C ALA A 70 19.30 -8.83 -7.06
N LYS A 71 18.24 -9.53 -7.43
CA LYS A 71 18.08 -10.99 -7.25
C LYS A 71 19.07 -11.78 -8.09
N ALA A 72 19.28 -11.39 -9.35
CA ALA A 72 20.22 -12.06 -10.24
C ALA A 72 21.65 -11.91 -9.73
N ALA A 73 22.03 -10.70 -9.30
CA ALA A 73 23.35 -10.44 -8.70
C ALA A 73 23.58 -11.32 -7.46
N MET A 74 22.60 -11.41 -6.56
CA MET A 74 22.68 -12.26 -5.36
C MET A 74 22.78 -13.74 -5.70
N THR A 75 22.01 -14.21 -6.69
CA THR A 75 22.07 -15.61 -7.14
C THR A 75 23.44 -15.95 -7.73
N ARG A 76 24.03 -15.03 -8.51
CA ARG A 76 25.38 -15.16 -9.06
C ARG A 76 26.43 -15.25 -7.94
N TRP A 77 26.33 -14.39 -6.92
CA TRP A 77 27.25 -14.42 -5.78
C TRP A 77 27.14 -15.72 -4.97
N LEU A 78 25.92 -16.18 -4.69
CA LEU A 78 25.70 -17.45 -3.99
C LEU A 78 26.22 -18.65 -4.78
N ALA A 79 26.21 -18.58 -6.12
CA ALA A 79 26.79 -19.61 -6.98
C ALA A 79 28.33 -19.60 -6.97
N SER A 80 28.96 -18.42 -6.80
CA SER A 80 30.42 -18.31 -6.68
C SER A 80 30.95 -18.68 -5.31
N GLU A 81 30.14 -18.56 -4.25
CA GLU A 81 30.56 -18.79 -2.86
C GLU A 81 29.65 -19.81 -2.12
N PRO A 82 29.66 -21.10 -2.53
CA PRO A 82 28.80 -22.13 -1.95
C PRO A 82 29.11 -22.47 -0.48
N SER A 83 30.23 -21.99 0.04
CA SER A 83 30.69 -22.16 1.42
C SER A 83 29.79 -21.45 2.45
N ASP A 84 29.06 -20.42 2.03
CA ASP A 84 28.23 -19.60 2.93
C ASP A 84 26.77 -20.08 2.94
N GLN A 85 26.55 -21.25 3.55
CA GLN A 85 25.21 -21.87 3.65
C GLN A 85 24.21 -21.00 4.41
N GLU A 86 24.68 -20.17 5.33
CA GLU A 86 23.85 -19.24 6.11
C GLU A 86 23.30 -18.12 5.22
N ALA A 87 24.14 -17.51 4.38
CA ALA A 87 23.69 -16.51 3.41
C ALA A 87 22.69 -17.10 2.39
N VAL A 88 22.89 -18.35 1.95
CA VAL A 88 21.93 -19.06 1.08
C VAL A 88 20.57 -19.23 1.77
N ALA A 89 20.56 -19.66 3.05
CA ALA A 89 19.34 -19.86 3.81
C ALA A 89 18.60 -18.54 4.07
N ASN A 90 19.31 -17.50 4.51
CA ASN A 90 18.76 -16.18 4.77
C ASN A 90 18.19 -15.56 3.48
N TRP A 91 18.88 -15.70 2.36
CA TRP A 91 18.38 -15.20 1.07
C TRP A 91 17.08 -15.89 0.63
N LYS A 92 16.98 -17.21 0.78
CA LYS A 92 15.74 -17.95 0.46
C LYS A 92 14.59 -17.46 1.35
N LYS A 93 14.84 -17.33 2.65
CA LYS A 93 13.85 -16.82 3.61
C LYS A 93 13.41 -15.40 3.29
N LEU A 94 14.34 -14.51 2.96
CA LEU A 94 14.05 -13.14 2.55
C LEU A 94 13.12 -13.09 1.32
N MET A 95 13.36 -13.96 0.33
CA MET A 95 12.49 -14.04 -0.86
C MET A 95 11.09 -14.58 -0.57
N GLU A 96 10.95 -15.47 0.40
CA GLU A 96 9.63 -15.93 0.85
C GLU A 96 8.87 -14.82 1.58
N LEU A 97 9.54 -14.15 2.53
CA LEU A 97 8.97 -13.03 3.27
C LEU A 97 8.58 -11.88 2.33
N ALA A 98 9.40 -11.57 1.32
CA ALA A 98 9.09 -10.51 0.34
C ALA A 98 7.83 -10.81 -0.46
N ARG A 99 7.61 -12.09 -0.84
CA ARG A 99 6.36 -12.51 -1.50
C ARG A 99 5.17 -12.33 -0.58
N ARG A 100 5.27 -12.76 0.69
CA ARG A 100 4.20 -12.59 1.69
C ARG A 100 3.87 -11.13 1.94
N ALA A 101 4.88 -10.28 2.11
CA ALA A 101 4.71 -8.84 2.29
C ALA A 101 3.97 -8.21 1.09
N LYS A 102 4.35 -8.59 -0.14
CA LYS A 102 3.66 -8.13 -1.36
C LYS A 102 2.19 -8.55 -1.39
N GLN A 103 1.89 -9.82 -1.08
CA GLN A 103 0.52 -10.32 -1.04
C GLN A 103 -0.33 -9.58 0.01
N LEU A 104 0.21 -9.40 1.22
CA LEU A 104 -0.48 -8.65 2.29
C LEU A 104 -0.70 -7.19 1.89
N HIS A 105 0.29 -6.56 1.27
CA HIS A 105 0.16 -5.19 0.78
C HIS A 105 -0.96 -5.06 -0.28
N GLU A 106 -1.03 -5.99 -1.24
CA GLU A 106 -2.08 -6.03 -2.27
C GLU A 106 -3.47 -6.25 -1.66
N LEU A 107 -3.59 -7.10 -0.64
CA LEU A 107 -4.85 -7.32 0.09
C LEU A 107 -5.28 -6.07 0.87
N ASN A 108 -4.36 -5.42 1.56
CA ASN A 108 -4.65 -4.20 2.31
C ASN A 108 -5.08 -3.06 1.37
N ALA A 109 -4.42 -2.93 0.21
CA ALA A 109 -4.82 -1.96 -0.81
C ALA A 109 -6.25 -2.22 -1.34
N GLN A 110 -6.63 -3.48 -1.54
CA GLN A 110 -8.00 -3.84 -1.93
C GLN A 110 -9.03 -3.47 -0.85
N LEU A 111 -8.72 -3.73 0.43
CA LEU A 111 -9.60 -3.33 1.54
C LEU A 111 -9.78 -1.82 1.62
N ILE A 112 -8.71 -1.05 1.46
CA ILE A 112 -8.78 0.42 1.43
C ILE A 112 -9.68 0.89 0.28
N ASN A 113 -9.51 0.34 -0.92
CA ASN A 113 -10.34 0.69 -2.08
C ASN A 113 -11.83 0.36 -1.84
N LEU A 114 -12.14 -0.78 -1.21
CA LEU A 114 -13.50 -1.16 -0.86
C LEU A 114 -14.13 -0.13 0.10
N HIS A 115 -13.41 0.28 1.15
CA HIS A 115 -13.87 1.31 2.09
C HIS A 115 -14.11 2.65 1.40
N LEU A 116 -13.23 3.05 0.47
CA LEU A 116 -13.40 4.28 -0.32
C LEU A 116 -14.62 4.23 -1.23
N GLN A 117 -14.90 3.09 -1.86
CA GLN A 117 -16.09 2.90 -2.68
C GLN A 117 -17.37 3.00 -1.84
N GLN A 118 -17.44 2.28 -0.72
CA GLN A 118 -18.59 2.30 0.18
C GLN A 118 -18.88 3.69 0.75
N THR A 119 -17.83 4.40 1.20
CA THR A 119 -17.99 5.78 1.71
C THR A 119 -18.43 6.73 0.61
N GLY A 120 -17.92 6.60 -0.61
CA GLY A 120 -18.36 7.38 -1.77
C GLY A 120 -19.82 7.14 -2.15
N GLU A 121 -20.27 5.89 -2.16
CA GLU A 121 -21.67 5.52 -2.40
C GLU A 121 -22.60 6.09 -1.33
N LEU A 122 -22.24 5.95 -0.04
CA LEU A 122 -23.02 6.51 1.07
C LEU A 122 -23.10 8.03 1.00
N LEU A 123 -21.99 8.73 0.71
CA LEU A 123 -21.98 10.18 0.50
C LEU A 123 -22.85 10.59 -0.69
N SER A 124 -22.81 9.84 -1.80
CA SER A 124 -23.68 10.07 -2.96
C SER A 124 -25.17 9.91 -2.60
N ILE A 125 -25.53 8.90 -1.80
CA ILE A 125 -26.92 8.70 -1.35
C ILE A 125 -27.37 9.85 -0.45
N LEU A 126 -26.57 10.22 0.55
CA LEU A 126 -26.88 11.31 1.49
C LEU A 126 -26.99 12.67 0.77
N THR A 127 -26.12 12.93 -0.21
CA THR A 127 -26.14 14.18 -0.99
C THR A 127 -27.26 14.21 -2.04
N GLN A 128 -27.61 13.07 -2.68
CA GLN A 128 -28.76 12.99 -3.58
C GLN A 128 -30.10 13.17 -2.85
N GLN A 129 -30.25 12.68 -1.61
CA GLN A 129 -31.43 12.97 -0.79
C GLN A 129 -31.56 14.46 -0.48
N SER A 130 -30.44 15.16 -0.29
CA SER A 130 -30.41 16.61 -0.08
C SER A 130 -30.84 17.40 -1.35
N GLN A 131 -30.59 16.87 -2.55
CA GLN A 131 -31.02 17.48 -3.82
C GLN A 131 -32.47 17.14 -4.21
N LYS A 132 -33.02 16.03 -3.71
CA LYS A 132 -34.41 15.58 -3.99
C LYS A 132 -35.47 16.20 -3.07
N THR A 133 -35.17 17.30 -2.39
CA THR A 133 -36.20 18.11 -1.73
C THR A 133 -36.53 19.32 -2.60
N PRO A 134 -37.38 19.23 -3.64
CA PRO A 134 -38.12 20.41 -4.05
C PRO A 134 -39.01 20.75 -2.85
N LEU A 135 -38.67 21.83 -2.15
CA LEU A 135 -39.50 22.41 -1.11
C LEU A 135 -40.91 22.56 -1.70
N TYR A 136 -41.83 21.71 -1.26
CA TYR A 136 -43.25 21.97 -1.40
C TYR A 136 -43.48 23.24 -0.60
N GLY A 137 -43.78 24.36 -1.27
CA GLY A 137 -44.25 25.55 -0.59
C GLY A 137 -45.49 25.17 0.24
N SER A 138 -45.73 25.86 1.34
CA SER A 138 -46.96 25.75 2.16
C SER A 138 -48.28 25.90 1.37
N ASP A 139 -48.16 26.28 0.11
CA ASP A 139 -49.15 26.65 -0.89
C ASP A 139 -49.15 25.71 -2.12
N GLY A 140 -48.33 24.63 -2.09
CA GLY A 140 -48.43 23.47 -2.97
C GLY A 140 -48.10 23.67 -4.45
N GLN A 141 -47.48 24.78 -4.83
CA GLN A 141 -47.09 25.03 -6.22
C GLN A 141 -45.62 24.70 -6.47
N ALA A 142 -45.37 23.85 -7.46
CA ALA A 142 -44.05 23.64 -8.02
C ALA A 142 -43.68 24.88 -8.87
N ALA A 143 -42.57 25.52 -8.56
CA ALA A 143 -42.07 26.63 -9.39
C ALA A 143 -41.78 26.11 -10.81
N PRO A 144 -42.42 26.65 -11.87
CA PRO A 144 -42.07 26.27 -13.22
C PRO A 144 -40.68 26.81 -13.53
N SER A 145 -39.78 25.95 -14.02
CA SER A 145 -38.54 26.40 -14.64
C SER A 145 -38.92 27.19 -15.89
N THR A 146 -39.02 28.51 -15.79
CA THR A 146 -39.23 29.40 -16.93
C THR A 146 -37.90 29.55 -17.66
N GLY A 147 -37.59 28.53 -18.46
CA GLY A 147 -36.58 28.60 -19.51
C GLY A 147 -37.02 29.65 -20.53
N SER A 148 -36.35 30.80 -20.51
CA SER A 148 -36.57 31.93 -21.42
C SER A 148 -36.29 31.54 -22.88
N ARG A 149 -37.34 31.54 -23.69
CA ARG A 149 -37.40 31.47 -25.17
C ARG A 149 -38.69 32.24 -25.51
N ILE A 150 -38.81 33.24 -26.38
CA ILE A 150 -38.07 33.71 -27.55
C ILE A 150 -38.42 35.21 -27.62
N VAL A 151 -37.44 36.10 -27.83
CA VAL A 151 -37.73 37.50 -28.18
C VAL A 151 -38.11 37.57 -29.65
N ASP A 152 -39.35 37.95 -29.92
CA ASP A 152 -39.87 38.32 -31.23
C ASP A 152 -40.01 39.84 -31.25
N SER A 153 -39.54 40.52 -32.29
CA SER A 153 -39.76 41.95 -32.50
C SER A 153 -39.75 42.27 -33.99
N ALA A 154 -40.85 42.89 -34.40
CA ALA A 154 -41.31 43.27 -35.73
C ALA A 154 -40.40 44.22 -36.52
#